data_AF-A0A537HXK6-F1
#
_entry.id   AF-A0A537HXK6-F1
#
_cell.length_a   1.000
_cell.length_b   1.000
_cell.length_c   1.000
_cell.angle_alpha   90.00
_cell.angle_beta   90.00
_cell.angle_gamma   90.00
#
_symmetry.space_group_name_H-M   'P 1'
#
loop_
_entity.id
_entity.type
_entity.pdbx_description
1 polymer ?
#
loop_
_entity_poly.entity_id
_entity_poly.type
_entity_poly.pdbx_seq_one_letter_code
_entity_poly.pdbx_strand_id
1 'polypeptide(L)'
;MIQRIQSIWLLVSALCAAFSYEFPFYSGNKLNPDATQSFEKLDAGSNFILLITTAVLAAGCFYIIFLYKNREQQFWLTLAALGLSVINLFIYFNEVQKYTSGNMALGSVLSIGIPILLLLAVMGIRKDQKLVKSVDRLR
;
A
#
# COMPACT_ATOMS: atom_id res chain seq x y z
N MET A 1 -1.73 3.20 24.95
CA MET A 1 -2.00 4.54 24.37
C MET A 1 -1.89 4.44 22.85
N ILE A 2 -3.03 4.24 22.18
CA ILE A 2 -3.16 4.07 20.71
C ILE A 2 -3.17 5.42 19.95
N GLN A 3 -3.24 6.56 20.66
CA GLN A 3 -3.21 7.92 20.09
C GLN A 3 -1.79 8.34 19.69
N ARG A 4 -1.25 7.74 18.63
CA ARG A 4 -0.06 8.26 17.98
C ARG A 4 -0.34 8.42 16.50
N ILE A 5 0.10 9.51 15.90
CA ILE A 5 -0.24 9.84 14.52
C ILE A 5 0.18 8.74 13.52
N GLN A 6 1.16 7.89 13.89
CA GLN A 6 1.57 6.69 13.15
C GLN A 6 0.44 5.68 12.88
N SER A 7 -0.46 5.44 13.86
CA SER A 7 -1.56 4.48 13.68
C SER A 7 -2.62 5.03 12.73
N ILE A 8 -2.78 6.35 12.67
CA ILE A 8 -3.65 7.03 11.70
C ILE A 8 -3.08 6.85 10.28
N TRP A 9 -1.78 7.08 10.08
CA TRP A 9 -1.14 6.86 8.78
C TRP A 9 -1.30 5.41 8.30
N LEU A 10 -1.08 4.42 9.19
CA LEU A 10 -1.28 3.00 8.88
C LEU A 10 -2.73 2.66 8.55
N LEU A 11 -3.69 3.25 9.28
CA LEU A 11 -5.11 3.04 9.04
C LEU A 11 -5.54 3.62 7.70
N VAL A 12 -5.08 4.83 7.37
CA VAL A 12 -5.35 5.45 6.06
C VAL A 12 -4.70 4.63 4.95
N SER A 13 -3.46 4.13 5.12
CA SER A 13 -2.83 3.21 4.17
C SER A 13 -3.65 1.93 3.97
N ALA A 14 -4.17 1.33 5.05
CA ALA A 14 -5.01 0.13 4.98
C ALA A 14 -6.33 0.41 4.23
N LEU A 15 -6.97 1.55 4.51
CA LEU A 15 -8.18 1.97 3.80
C LEU A 15 -7.92 2.24 2.32
N CYS A 16 -6.82 2.93 1.98
CA CYS A 16 -6.43 3.13 0.58
C CYS A 16 -6.19 1.80 -0.13
N ALA A 17 -5.52 0.83 0.51
CA ALA A 17 -5.31 -0.50 -0.04
C ALA A 17 -6.63 -1.28 -0.23
N ALA A 18 -7.57 -1.15 0.69
CA ALA A 18 -8.90 -1.72 0.56
C ALA A 18 -9.71 -1.06 -0.58
N PHE A 19 -9.64 0.27 -0.69
CA PHE A 19 -10.29 0.99 -1.78
C PHE A 19 -9.67 0.70 -3.16
N SER A 20 -8.40 0.35 -3.26
CA SER A 20 -7.79 -0.12 -4.52
C SER A 20 -8.42 -1.42 -5.07
N TYR A 21 -9.25 -2.15 -4.31
CA TYR A 21 -10.06 -3.24 -4.85
C TYR A 21 -11.31 -2.77 -5.60
N GLU A 22 -11.92 -1.67 -5.13
CA GLU A 22 -13.14 -1.12 -5.70
C GLU A 22 -12.83 -0.13 -6.85
N PHE A 23 -11.68 0.55 -6.76
CA PHE A 23 -11.27 1.58 -7.72
C PHE A 23 -10.20 1.06 -8.70
N PRO A 24 -10.43 1.12 -10.02
CA PRO A 24 -9.43 0.76 -11.01
C PRO A 24 -8.18 1.62 -10.92
N PHE A 25 -7.05 0.96 -11.12
CA PHE A 25 -5.76 1.63 -11.30
C PHE A 25 -5.63 2.15 -12.74
N TYR A 26 -6.06 1.35 -13.72
CA TYR A 26 -6.04 1.70 -15.13
C TYR A 26 -7.28 1.16 -15.82
N SER A 27 -7.79 1.85 -16.82
CA SER A 27 -8.89 1.36 -17.65
C SER A 27 -8.57 1.60 -19.10
N GLY A 28 -8.55 0.52 -19.89
CA GLY A 28 -8.08 0.60 -21.26
C GLY A 28 -8.47 -0.61 -22.08
N ASN A 29 -8.25 -0.48 -23.39
CA ASN A 29 -8.46 -1.55 -24.32
C ASN A 29 -7.24 -2.48 -24.31
N LYS A 30 -7.50 -3.77 -24.16
CA LYS A 30 -6.51 -4.82 -24.36
C LYS A 30 -6.80 -5.47 -25.70
N LEU A 31 -5.75 -5.68 -26.50
CA LEU A 31 -5.87 -6.41 -27.76
C LEU A 31 -5.98 -7.90 -27.42
N ASN A 32 -7.17 -8.47 -27.57
CA ASN A 32 -7.33 -9.92 -27.47
C ASN A 32 -6.67 -10.59 -28.69
N PRO A 33 -6.24 -11.87 -28.57
CA PRO A 33 -5.67 -12.62 -29.68
C PRO A 33 -6.61 -12.73 -30.90
N ASP A 34 -7.91 -12.50 -30.71
CA ASP A 34 -8.94 -12.45 -31.77
C ASP A 34 -9.14 -11.05 -32.39
N ALA A 35 -8.20 -10.12 -32.21
CA ALA A 35 -8.24 -8.74 -32.71
C ALA A 35 -9.48 -7.91 -32.28
N THR A 36 -10.21 -8.38 -31.27
CA THR A 36 -11.32 -7.65 -30.64
C THR A 36 -10.79 -6.80 -29.49
N GLN A 37 -11.16 -5.52 -29.49
CA GLN A 37 -10.84 -4.60 -28.41
C GLN A 37 -11.84 -4.82 -27.27
N SER A 38 -11.39 -5.43 -26.18
CA SER A 38 -12.19 -5.52 -24.95
C SER A 38 -11.72 -4.44 -23.98
N PHE A 39 -12.68 -3.69 -23.45
CA PHE A 39 -12.42 -2.69 -22.41
C PHE A 39 -12.20 -3.42 -21.09
N GLU A 40 -10.94 -3.57 -20.70
CA GLU A 40 -10.56 -4.21 -19.44
C GLU A 40 -10.20 -3.15 -18.40
N LYS A 41 -10.74 -3.33 -17.20
CA LYS A 41 -10.35 -2.57 -16.02
C LYS A 41 -9.22 -3.33 -15.32
N LEU A 42 -8.12 -2.64 -15.09
CA LEU A 42 -7.01 -3.13 -14.30
C LEU A 42 -7.25 -2.72 -12.85
N ASP A 43 -7.97 -3.59 -12.16
CA ASP A 43 -8.22 -3.51 -10.73
C ASP A 43 -7.20 -4.37 -9.97
N ALA A 44 -7.13 -4.23 -8.63
CA ALA A 44 -6.30 -5.10 -7.80
C ALA A 44 -6.63 -6.60 -7.96
N GLY A 45 -7.84 -6.93 -8.42
CA GLY A 45 -8.28 -8.30 -8.70
C GLY A 45 -7.94 -8.84 -10.09
N SER A 46 -7.41 -8.00 -10.99
CA SER A 46 -7.15 -8.38 -12.40
C SER A 46 -6.01 -9.41 -12.54
N ASN A 47 -5.07 -9.42 -11.59
CA ASN A 47 -3.97 -10.36 -11.57
C ASN A 47 -3.90 -11.03 -10.20
N PHE A 48 -3.79 -12.36 -10.15
CA PHE A 48 -3.73 -13.13 -8.90
C PHE A 48 -2.58 -12.66 -7.98
N ILE A 49 -1.46 -12.23 -8.56
CA ILE A 49 -0.31 -11.68 -7.82
C ILE A 49 -0.64 -10.30 -7.24
N LEU A 50 -1.33 -9.44 -8.00
CA LEU A 50 -1.79 -8.13 -7.51
C LEU A 50 -2.82 -8.32 -6.39
N LEU A 51 -3.74 -9.28 -6.53
CA LEU A 51 -4.76 -9.57 -5.54
C LEU A 51 -4.12 -9.98 -4.23
N ILE A 52 -3.19 -10.94 -4.24
CA ILE A 52 -2.52 -11.40 -3.03
C ILE A 52 -1.67 -10.29 -2.41
N THR A 53 -0.86 -9.58 -3.22
CA THR A 53 0.03 -8.54 -2.68
C THR A 53 -0.76 -7.39 -2.07
N THR A 54 -1.87 -6.96 -2.68
CA THR A 54 -2.73 -5.91 -2.14
C THR A 54 -3.47 -6.38 -0.88
N ALA A 55 -3.90 -7.65 -0.82
CA ALA A 55 -4.57 -8.22 0.35
C ALA A 55 -3.63 -8.32 1.55
N VAL A 56 -2.42 -8.83 1.31
CA VAL A 56 -1.36 -8.90 2.32
C VAL A 56 -0.99 -7.50 2.80
N LEU A 57 -0.98 -6.51 1.92
CA LEU A 57 -0.67 -5.14 2.29
C LEU A 57 -1.76 -4.51 3.17
N ALA A 58 -3.03 -4.66 2.80
CA ALA A 58 -4.16 -4.17 3.57
C ALA A 58 -4.24 -4.85 4.96
N ALA A 59 -4.20 -6.19 4.98
CA ALA A 59 -4.23 -6.98 6.21
C ALA A 59 -2.99 -6.72 7.08
N GLY A 60 -1.82 -6.60 6.45
CA GLY A 60 -0.55 -6.28 7.11
C GLY A 60 -0.60 -4.91 7.79
N CYS A 61 -1.04 -3.87 7.08
CA CYS A 61 -1.20 -2.53 7.66
C CYS A 61 -2.16 -2.54 8.85
N PHE A 62 -3.28 -3.26 8.74
CA PHE A 62 -4.25 -3.42 9.82
C PHE A 62 -3.66 -4.14 11.03
N TYR A 63 -2.93 -5.24 10.81
CA TYR A 63 -2.25 -5.99 11.87
C TYR A 63 -1.19 -5.15 12.60
N ILE A 64 -0.40 -4.35 11.87
CA ILE A 64 0.65 -3.48 12.42
C ILE A 64 0.07 -2.44 13.39
N ILE A 65 -1.19 -2.02 13.24
CA ILE A 65 -1.86 -1.10 14.17
C ILE A 65 -1.99 -1.71 15.57
N PHE A 66 -2.32 -3.01 15.65
CA PHE A 66 -2.44 -3.72 16.93
C PHE A 66 -1.08 -4.01 17.57
N LEU A 67 0.01 -3.96 16.81
CA LEU A 67 1.36 -4.17 17.30
C LEU A 67 1.97 -2.93 17.98
N TYR A 68 1.14 -2.01 18.48
CA TYR A 68 1.54 -0.77 19.17
C TYR A 68 2.39 -1.01 20.42
N LYS A 69 2.31 -2.21 21.01
CA LYS A 69 3.08 -2.59 22.21
C LYS A 69 4.55 -2.84 21.88
N ASN A 70 4.84 -3.46 20.74
CA ASN A 70 6.20 -3.80 20.30
C ASN A 70 6.66 -2.85 19.20
N ARG A 71 7.15 -1.67 19.60
CA ARG A 71 7.54 -0.59 18.66
C ARG A 71 8.64 -0.99 17.70
N GLU A 72 9.55 -1.88 18.10
CA GLU A 72 10.63 -2.38 17.24
C GLU A 72 10.07 -3.26 16.12
N GLN A 73 9.21 -4.21 16.46
CA GLN A 73 8.53 -5.04 15.46
C GLN A 73 7.61 -4.20 14.57
N GLN A 74 6.90 -3.22 15.14
CA GLN A 74 6.06 -2.30 14.37
C GLN A 74 6.86 -1.55 13.29
N PHE A 75 8.07 -1.10 13.62
CA PHE A 75 8.96 -0.44 12.68
C PHE A 75 9.37 -1.36 11.52
N TRP A 76 9.89 -2.55 11.84
CA TRP A 76 10.35 -3.51 10.82
C TRP A 76 9.21 -3.98 9.91
N LEU A 77 8.03 -4.25 10.47
CA LEU A 77 6.86 -4.63 9.68
C LEU A 77 6.35 -3.49 8.81
N THR A 78 6.33 -2.25 9.31
CA THR A 78 5.93 -1.09 8.49
C THR A 78 6.93 -0.86 7.35
N LEU A 79 8.22 -1.06 7.61
CA LEU A 79 9.26 -0.99 6.58
C LEU A 79 9.10 -2.10 5.53
N ALA A 80 8.76 -3.32 5.95
CA ALA A 80 8.45 -4.42 5.05
C ALA A 80 7.19 -4.12 4.20
N ALA A 81 6.13 -3.59 4.82
CA ALA A 81 4.91 -3.17 4.12
C ALA A 81 5.18 -2.06 3.10
N LEU A 82 6.08 -1.12 3.43
CA LEU A 82 6.53 -0.09 2.50
C LEU A 82 7.25 -0.71 1.30
N GLY A 83 8.19 -1.63 1.51
CA GLY A 83 8.84 -2.36 0.41
C GLY A 83 7.82 -3.09 -0.46
N LEU A 84 6.85 -3.76 0.17
CA LEU A 84 5.77 -4.44 -0.53
C LEU A 84 4.90 -3.48 -1.36
N SER A 85 4.62 -2.27 -0.86
CA SER A 85 3.84 -1.26 -1.60
C SER A 85 4.55 -0.79 -2.86
N VAL A 86 5.88 -0.65 -2.81
CA VAL A 86 6.69 -0.26 -3.99
C VAL A 86 6.72 -1.38 -5.02
N ILE A 87 6.87 -2.63 -4.57
CA ILE A 87 6.80 -3.80 -5.45
C ILE A 87 5.41 -3.90 -6.12
N ASN A 88 4.34 -3.71 -5.35
CA ASN A 88 2.98 -3.73 -5.86
C ASN A 88 2.76 -2.64 -6.92
N LEU A 89 3.28 -1.42 -6.70
CA LEU A 89 3.26 -0.35 -7.69
C LEU A 89 4.05 -0.70 -8.96
N PHE A 90 5.21 -1.34 -8.83
CA PHE A 90 5.99 -1.81 -9.98
C PHE A 90 5.22 -2.84 -10.82
N ILE A 91 4.50 -3.76 -10.17
CA ILE A 91 3.64 -4.74 -10.86
C ILE A 91 2.51 -4.01 -11.60
N TYR A 92 1.87 -3.02 -10.98
CA TYR A 92 0.86 -2.19 -11.63
C TYR A 92 1.41 -1.51 -12.90
N PHE A 93 2.58 -0.89 -12.84
CA PHE A 93 3.19 -0.26 -14.01
C PHE A 93 3.52 -1.27 -15.12
N ASN A 94 4.01 -2.45 -14.76
CA ASN A 94 4.31 -3.51 -15.72
C ASN A 94 3.02 -4.02 -16.39
N GLU A 95 1.94 -4.17 -15.63
CA GLU A 95 0.65 -4.60 -16.17
C GLU A 95 0.04 -3.51 -17.08
N VAL A 96 0.18 -2.22 -16.75
CA VAL A 96 -0.25 -1.10 -17.61
C VAL A 96 0.47 -1.09 -18.96
N GLN A 97 1.76 -1.47 -19.03
CA GLN A 97 2.49 -1.54 -20.31
C GLN A 97 1.91 -2.58 -21.28
N LYS A 98 1.09 -3.53 -20.81
CA LYS A 98 0.42 -4.53 -21.66
C LYS A 98 -0.83 -3.97 -22.36
N TYR A 99 -1.28 -2.77 -22.00
CA TYR A 99 -2.44 -2.12 -22.60
C TYR A 99 -1.99 -1.25 -23.77
N THR A 100 -2.71 -1.33 -24.89
CA THR A 100 -2.38 -0.59 -26.12
C THR A 100 -2.96 0.83 -26.12
N SER A 101 -4.07 1.05 -25.42
CA SER A 101 -4.69 2.37 -25.26
C SER A 101 -5.55 2.40 -24.01
N GLY A 102 -5.45 3.44 -23.20
CA GLY A 102 -6.24 3.57 -21.98
C GLY A 102 -5.87 4.80 -21.18
N ASN A 103 -6.63 5.04 -20.12
CA ASN A 103 -6.41 6.16 -19.23
C ASN A 103 -6.08 5.67 -17.81
N MET A 104 -5.20 6.41 -17.14
CA MET A 104 -5.00 6.25 -15.70
C MET A 104 -6.31 6.60 -15.00
N ALA A 105 -6.82 5.68 -14.19
CA ALA A 105 -8.02 5.91 -13.40
C ALA A 105 -7.65 6.60 -12.07
N LEU A 106 -8.64 7.20 -11.41
CA LEU A 106 -8.44 7.90 -10.14
C LEU A 106 -7.85 7.00 -9.04
N GLY A 107 -8.08 5.69 -9.11
CA GLY A 107 -7.51 4.71 -8.18
C GLY A 107 -5.99 4.63 -8.25
N SER A 108 -5.35 5.06 -9.34
CA SER A 108 -3.89 5.14 -9.44
C SER A 108 -3.27 6.06 -8.38
N VAL A 109 -3.96 7.16 -8.05
CA VAL A 109 -3.53 8.11 -7.01
C VAL A 109 -3.54 7.44 -5.64
N LEU A 110 -4.51 6.56 -5.37
CA LEU A 110 -4.58 5.81 -4.11
C LEU A 110 -3.39 4.86 -3.98
N SER A 111 -3.14 4.05 -5.01
CA SER A 111 -2.04 3.08 -5.00
C SER A 111 -0.66 3.76 -4.92
N ILE A 112 -0.48 4.93 -5.55
CA ILE A 112 0.74 5.75 -5.44
C ILE A 112 0.82 6.45 -4.06
N GLY A 113 -0.31 6.79 -3.45
CA GLY A 113 -0.37 7.41 -2.13
C GLY A 113 0.02 6.46 -0.99
N ILE A 114 -0.26 5.16 -1.12
CA ILE A 114 0.08 4.14 -0.10
C ILE A 114 1.55 4.18 0.35
N PRO A 115 2.57 4.10 -0.54
CA PRO A 115 3.97 4.15 -0.12
C PRO A 115 4.34 5.45 0.60
N ILE A 116 3.73 6.58 0.21
CA ILE A 116 3.97 7.89 0.84
C ILE A 116 3.43 7.89 2.28
N LEU A 117 2.22 7.39 2.47
CA LEU A 117 1.60 7.26 3.80
C LEU A 117 2.40 6.30 4.70
N LEU A 118 2.90 5.19 4.14
CA LEU A 118 3.76 4.26 4.88
C LEU A 118 5.12 4.88 5.25
N LEU A 119 5.72 5.70 4.37
CA LEU A 119 6.93 6.46 4.71
C LEU A 119 6.70 7.37 5.91
N LEU A 120 5.58 8.10 5.94
CA LEU A 120 5.21 8.96 7.06
C LEU A 120 4.99 8.15 8.35
N ALA A 121 4.36 6.97 8.25
CA ALA A 121 4.21 6.05 9.37
C ALA A 121 5.57 5.60 9.93
N VAL A 122 6.51 5.18 9.06
CA VAL A 122 7.87 4.77 9.44
C VAL A 122 8.61 5.91 10.16
N MET A 123 8.54 7.13 9.64
CA MET A 123 9.15 8.30 10.26
C MET A 123 8.57 8.58 11.65
N GLY A 124 7.25 8.46 11.79
CA GLY A 124 6.54 8.57 13.07
C GLY A 124 7.06 7.56 14.09
N ILE A 125 7.10 6.26 13.72
CA ILE A 125 7.56 5.18 14.59
C ILE A 125 9.02 5.39 15.02
N ARG A 126 9.89 5.84 14.11
CA ARG A 126 11.31 6.07 14.42
C ARG A 126 11.51 7.22 15.41
N LYS A 127 10.74 8.31 15.29
CA LYS A 127 10.78 9.44 16.24
C LYS A 127 10.34 8.98 17.63
N ASP A 128 9.28 8.20 17.67
CA ASP A 128 8.72 7.63 18.88
C ASP A 128 9.63 6.67 19.63
N GLN A 129 10.38 5.83 18.90
CA GLN A 129 11.39 4.97 19.49
C GLN A 129 12.53 5.79 20.12
N LYS A 130 12.97 6.87 19.46
CA LYS A 130 14.05 7.73 19.99
C LYS A 130 13.66 8.41 21.29
N LEU A 131 12.43 8.93 21.39
CA LEU A 131 11.92 9.60 22.60
C LEU A 131 11.92 8.69 23.83
N VAL A 132 11.61 7.40 23.67
CA VAL A 132 11.59 6.48 24.81
C VAL A 132 13.00 6.08 25.22
N LYS A 133 13.91 5.87 24.24
CA LYS A 133 15.32 5.62 24.54
C LYS A 133 15.99 6.80 25.25
N SER A 134 15.60 8.04 24.97
CA SER A 134 16.12 9.21 25.71
C SER A 134 15.61 9.29 27.14
N VAL A 135 14.37 8.86 27.41
CA VAL A 135 13.81 8.83 28.78
C VAL A 135 14.44 7.72 29.63
N ASP A 136 14.66 6.54 29.05
CA ASP A 136 15.33 5.43 29.75
C ASP A 136 16.78 5.75 30.12
N ARG A 137 17.45 6.62 29.38
CA ARG A 137 18.82 7.07 29.73
C ARG A 137 18.88 7.98 30.95
N LEU A 138 17.76 8.57 31.36
CA LEU A 138 17.67 9.50 32.49
C LEU A 138 17.17 8.82 33.77
N ARG A 139 16.76 7.56 33.70
CA ARG A 139 16.35 6.72 34.83
C ARG A 139 17.49 5.79 35.23
#